data_AF-Q54GM1-F1
#
_entry.id   AF-Q54GM1-F1
#
_cell.length_a   1.000
_cell.length_b   1.000
_cell.length_c   1.000
_cell.angle_alpha   90.00
_cell.angle_beta   90.00
_cell.angle_gamma   90.00
#
_symmetry.space_group_name_H-M   'P 1'
#
loop_
_entity.id
_entity.type
_entity.pdbx_description
1 polymer ?
#
loop_
_entity_poly.entity_id
_entity_poly.type
_entity_poly.pdbx_seq_one_letter_code
_entity_poly.pdbx_strand_id
1 'polypeptide(L)' 'IPNTVTTVTLCDGFNQKLTKGIIPDTIKDLHIGDIKQDLIIDSIPNTLSNVHIYKSCKKIINPFVPENVKIVNI' A
#
# COMPACT_ATOMS: atom_id res chain seq x y z
N ILE A 1 -9.82 -10.59 1.59
CA ILE A 1 -9.53 -10.46 0.13
C ILE A 1 -9.31 -11.88 -0.39
N PRO A 2 -9.97 -12.33 -1.47
CA PRO A 2 -9.78 -13.67 -2.00
C PRO A 2 -8.32 -13.94 -2.40
N ASN A 3 -7.85 -15.18 -2.25
CA ASN A 3 -6.45 -15.55 -2.54
C ASN A 3 -6.06 -15.44 -4.03
N THR A 4 -7.03 -15.27 -4.92
CA THR A 4 -6.81 -15.04 -6.35
C THR A 4 -6.52 -13.57 -6.68
N VAL A 5 -6.72 -12.65 -5.72
CA VAL A 5 -6.46 -11.22 -5.94
C VAL A 5 -4.97 -10.96 -5.78
N THR A 6 -4.42 -10.27 -6.77
CA THR A 6 -3.01 -9.83 -6.81
C THR A 6 -2.85 -8.32 -6.73
N THR A 7 -3.93 -7.55 -6.89
CA THR A 7 -3.88 -6.10 -6.94
C THR A 7 -4.93 -5.49 -6.04
N VAL A 8 -4.53 -4.50 -5.24
CA VAL A 8 -5.42 -3.76 -4.34
C VAL A 8 -5.25 -2.26 -4.58
N THR A 9 -6.35 -1.53 -4.59
CA THR A 9 -6.35 -0.07 -4.67
C THR A 9 -7.00 0.52 -3.42
N LEU A 10 -6.25 1.38 -2.72
CA LEU A 10 -6.71 2.19 -1.60
C LEU A 10 -6.97 3.60 -2.12
N CYS A 11 -8.20 3.89 -2.50
CA CYS A 11 -8.59 5.15 -3.13
C CYS A 11 -8.49 6.35 -2.18
N ASP A 12 -8.51 7.56 -2.75
CA ASP A 12 -8.63 8.82 -2.02
C ASP A 12 -9.78 8.77 -1.01
N GLY A 13 -9.50 9.13 0.24
CA GLY A 13 -10.49 9.10 1.31
C GLY A 13 -10.66 7.75 2.01
N PHE A 14 -9.94 6.69 1.60
CA PHE A 14 -9.93 5.43 2.34
C PHE A 14 -9.51 5.65 3.80
N ASN A 15 -10.41 5.32 4.73
CA ASN A 15 -10.30 5.71 6.15
C ASN A 15 -10.24 4.50 7.09
N GLN A 16 -9.38 3.53 6.76
CA GLN A 16 -9.11 2.40 7.65
C GLN A 16 -7.61 2.30 7.90
N LYS A 17 -7.25 1.97 9.15
CA LYS A 17 -5.87 1.82 9.57
C LYS A 17 -5.29 0.55 8.94
N LEU A 18 -4.16 0.66 8.25
CA LEU A 18 -3.47 -0.51 7.73
C LEU A 18 -2.60 -1.10 8.84
N THR A 19 -3.00 -2.24 9.40
CA THR A 19 -2.21 -2.99 10.38
C THR A 19 -1.40 -4.08 9.68
N LYS A 20 -0.34 -4.55 10.34
CA LYS A 20 0.43 -5.71 9.87
C LYS A 20 -0.49 -6.89 9.55
N GLY A 21 -0.35 -7.47 8.36
CA GLY A 21 -1.14 -8.61 7.89
C GLY A 21 -2.53 -8.27 7.33
N ILE A 22 -2.95 -6.99 7.30
CA ILE A 22 -4.23 -6.61 6.68
C ILE A 22 -4.24 -6.79 5.16
N ILE A 23 -3.08 -6.56 4.53
CA ILE A 23 -2.82 -6.81 3.12
C ILE A 23 -2.27 -8.23 3.03
N PRO A 24 -2.98 -9.19 2.41
CA PRO A 24 -2.50 -10.56 2.29
C PRO A 24 -1.24 -10.66 1.41
N ASP A 25 -0.44 -11.69 1.65
CA ASP A 25 0.80 -11.95 0.89
C ASP A 25 0.57 -12.33 -0.58
N THR A 26 -0.68 -12.57 -0.97
CA THR A 26 -1.07 -12.79 -2.37
C THR A 26 -1.02 -11.51 -3.19
N ILE A 27 -1.07 -10.34 -2.55
CA ILE A 27 -1.02 -9.06 -3.26
C ILE A 27 0.41 -8.82 -3.78
N LYS A 28 0.51 -8.40 -5.04
CA LYS A 28 1.75 -8.04 -5.74
C LYS A 28 1.82 -6.56 -6.04
N ASP A 29 0.69 -5.92 -6.29
CA ASP A 29 0.61 -4.50 -6.63
C ASP A 29 -0.38 -3.80 -5.70
N LEU A 30 0.11 -2.78 -4.99
CA LEU A 30 -0.70 -1.94 -4.12
C LEU A 30 -0.74 -0.51 -4.66
N HIS A 31 -1.94 -0.03 -4.98
CA HIS A 31 -2.16 1.36 -5.39
C HIS A 31 -2.64 2.18 -4.20
N ILE A 32 -1.99 3.30 -3.93
CA ILE A 32 -2.26 4.17 -2.77
C ILE A 32 -2.61 5.58 -3.27
N GLY A 33 -3.83 6.02 -2.98
CA GLY A 33 -4.28 7.42 -3.10
C GLY A 33 -4.06 8.22 -1.81
N ASP A 34 -4.78 9.33 -1.66
CA ASP A 34 -4.76 10.17 -0.46
C ASP A 34 -5.60 9.54 0.68
N ILE A 35 -5.08 8.45 1.25
CA ILE A 35 -5.71 7.71 2.36
C ILE A 35 -5.75 8.57 3.63
N LYS A 36 -6.80 8.41 4.45
CA LYS A 36 -6.99 9.25 5.66
C LYS A 36 -6.13 8.81 6.83
N GLN A 37 -5.97 7.51 7.03
CA GLN A 37 -5.19 6.96 8.14
C GLN A 37 -3.70 6.95 7.81
N ASP A 38 -2.85 7.14 8.81
CA ASP A 38 -1.40 7.08 8.64
C ASP A 38 -0.94 5.64 8.48
N LEU A 39 0.12 5.47 7.68
CA LEU A 39 0.84 4.21 7.61
C LEU A 39 1.64 4.01 8.89
N ILE A 40 1.78 2.76 9.29
CA ILE A 40 2.67 2.36 10.38
C ILE A 40 3.76 1.45 9.83
N ILE A 41 4.87 1.32 10.56
CA ILE A 41 5.91 0.33 10.26
C ILE A 41 5.25 -1.06 10.17
N ASP A 42 5.71 -1.88 9.22
CA ASP A 42 5.17 -3.21 8.90
C ASP A 42 3.72 -3.25 8.34
N SER A 43 3.09 -2.11 8.04
CA SER A 43 1.75 -2.10 7.40
C SER A 43 1.79 -2.47 5.92
N ILE A 44 2.89 -2.17 5.24
CA ILE A 44 3.14 -2.53 3.85
C ILE A 44 3.97 -3.83 3.84
N PRO A 45 3.44 -4.95 3.34
CA PRO A 45 4.15 -6.21 3.40
C PRO A 45 5.31 -6.24 2.39
N ASN A 46 6.39 -6.93 2.75
CA ASN A 46 7.56 -7.12 1.90
C ASN A 46 7.31 -8.10 0.73
N THR A 47 6.13 -8.74 0.69
CA THR A 47 5.71 -9.67 -0.35
C THR A 47 5.18 -8.98 -1.61
N LEU A 48 4.98 -7.66 -1.54
CA LEU A 48 4.64 -6.81 -2.68
C LEU A 48 5.81 -6.71 -3.67
N SER A 49 5.48 -6.63 -4.95
CA SER A 49 6.44 -6.27 -5.99
C SER A 49 6.50 -4.74 -6.14
N ASN A 50 5.33 -4.10 -6.19
CA ASN A 50 5.22 -2.67 -6.45
C ASN A 50 4.21 -1.97 -5.52
N VAL A 51 4.55 -0.74 -5.13
CA VAL A 51 3.61 0.23 -4.56
C VAL A 51 3.48 1.39 -5.54
N HIS A 52 2.27 1.57 -6.06
CA HIS A 52 1.91 2.66 -6.97
C HIS A 52 1.30 3.81 -6.19
N ILE A 53 1.92 4.99 -6.25
CA ILE A 53 1.47 6.19 -5.55
C ILE A 53 0.83 7.14 -6.55
N TYR A 54 -0.45 7.46 -6.38
CA TYR A 54 -1.08 8.50 -7.18
C TYR A 54 -0.49 9.88 -6.83
N LYS A 55 -0.26 10.73 -7.83
CA LYS A 55 0.18 12.14 -7.66
C LYS A 55 -0.68 12.96 -6.69
N SER A 56 -1.94 12.57 -6.47
CA SER A 56 -2.83 13.21 -5.49
C SER A 56 -2.48 12.88 -4.04
N CYS A 57 -1.71 11.82 -3.78
CA CYS A 57 -1.32 11.40 -2.44
C CYS A 57 -0.44 12.45 -1.79
N LYS A 58 -0.91 13.01 -0.67
CA LYS A 58 -0.18 14.07 0.06
C LYS A 58 0.76 13.50 1.13
N LYS A 59 0.66 12.20 1.41
CA LYS A 59 1.40 11.54 2.47
C LYS A 59 2.77 11.06 2.01
N ILE A 60 3.76 11.22 2.87
CA ILE A 60 5.08 10.62 2.69
C ILE A 60 4.95 9.13 3.04
N ILE A 61 5.19 8.24 2.08
CA ILE A 61 5.08 6.79 2.33
C ILE A 61 6.42 6.06 2.37
N ASN A 62 7.49 6.63 1.80
CA ASN A 62 8.79 5.96 1.63
C ASN A 62 9.34 5.30 2.91
N PRO A 63 9.24 5.91 4.11
CA PRO A 63 9.73 5.29 5.34
C PRO A 63 8.98 4.00 5.75
N PHE A 64 7.80 3.75 5.19
CA PHE A 64 6.93 2.62 5.52
C PHE A 64 6.97 1.52 4.46
N VAL A 65 7.62 1.75 3.32
CA VAL A 65 7.75 0.78 2.24
C VAL A 65 9.05 -0.01 2.44
N PRO A 66 9.01 -1.36 2.48
CA PRO A 66 10.21 -2.19 2.59
C PRO A 66 11.18 -1.96 1.42
N GLU A 67 12.49 -2.07 1.67
CA GLU A 67 13.55 -1.78 0.69
C GLU A 67 13.44 -2.60 -0.61
N ASN A 68 12.96 -3.84 -0.52
CA ASN A 68 12.80 -4.73 -1.66
C ASN A 68 11.56 -4.43 -2.54
N VAL A 69 10.70 -3.51 -2.10
CA VAL A 69 9.44 -3.17 -2.79
C VAL A 69 9.65 -1.92 -3.63
N LYS A 70 9.32 -1.99 -4.92
CA LYS A 70 9.51 -0.86 -5.84
C LYS A 70 8.41 0.18 -5.67
N ILE A 71 8.80 1.44 -5.44
CA ILE A 71 7.87 2.58 -5.47
C ILE A 71 7.74 3.12 -6.89
N VAL A 72 6.51 3.31 -7.37
CA VAL A 72 6.18 3.87 -8.68
C VAL A 72 5.20 5.02 -8.51
N ASN A 73 5.62 6.25 -8.85
CA ASN A 73 4.72 7.40 -8.85
C ASN A 73 3.91 7.45 -10.16
N ILE A 74 2.58 7.59 -10.08
CA ILE A 74 1.65 7.61 -11.23
C ILE A 74 0.80 8.89 -11.27
#